data_AF-A0A7T8QTF5-F1
#
_entry.id   AF-A0A7T8QTF5-F1
#
_cell.length_a   1.000
_cell.length_b   1.000
_cell.length_c   1.000
_cell.angle_alpha   90.00
_cell.angle_beta   90.00
_cell.angle_gamma   90.00
#
_symmetry.space_group_name_H-M   'P 1'
#
loop_
_entity.id
_entity.type
_entity.pdbx_description
1 polymer ?
#
loop_
_entity_poly.entity_id
_entity_poly.type
_entity_poly.pdbx_seq_one_letter_code
_entity_poly.pdbx_strand_id
1 'polypeptide(L)'
;MLRIHKFVEDLANARKTPKEIKTMVDTAFEVNSISQSQIYRISALVKAGKDSSDKRSTNGRRKVRTDDFIEAVRVYVEADRRVTMEELAIKFETSINTIFHVLHDDLGLSIKSARWIPKMLTEDHKMKRVRCAQAFLKLNFELGLEFLDKIVTMDEISVSFFTPESKRGSSQWLPKGSNPPLKFKRQ
;
A
#
# COMPACT_ATOMS: atom_id res chain seq x y z
N MET A 1 -10.78 34.12 -7.53
CA MET A 1 -10.58 34.40 -6.09
C MET A 1 -9.40 35.33 -5.81
N LEU A 2 -8.19 35.09 -6.34
CA LEU A 2 -6.99 35.92 -6.08
C LEU A 2 -7.16 37.42 -6.45
N ARG A 3 -7.88 37.72 -7.54
CA ARG A 3 -8.11 39.10 -8.02
C ARG A 3 -8.95 39.95 -7.06
N ILE A 4 -9.96 39.37 -6.41
CA ILE A 4 -10.85 40.11 -5.49
C ILE A 4 -10.18 40.28 -4.11
N HIS A 5 -9.43 39.27 -3.64
CA HIS A 5 -8.66 39.38 -2.40
C HIS A 5 -7.62 40.50 -2.46
N LYS A 6 -6.83 40.55 -3.53
CA LYS A 6 -5.85 41.62 -3.75
C LYS A 6 -6.52 42.99 -3.82
N PHE A 7 -7.66 43.08 -4.49
CA PHE A 7 -8.45 44.32 -4.54
C PHE A 7 -8.92 44.78 -3.15
N VAL A 8 -9.34 43.86 -2.29
CA VAL A 8 -9.71 44.16 -0.89
C VAL A 8 -8.48 44.59 -0.06
N GLU A 9 -7.33 43.95 -0.26
CA GLU A 9 -6.06 44.33 0.39
C GLU A 9 -5.62 45.74 0.01
N ASP A 10 -5.65 46.08 -1.29
CA ASP A 10 -5.27 47.40 -1.79
C ASP A 10 -6.17 48.50 -1.20
N LEU A 11 -7.48 48.26 -1.12
CA LEU A 11 -8.42 49.20 -0.50
C LEU A 11 -8.24 49.31 1.03
N ALA A 12 -7.87 48.21 1.70
CA ALA A 12 -7.55 48.21 3.12
C ALA A 12 -6.24 48.96 3.42
N ASN A 13 -5.23 48.83 2.55
CA ASN A 13 -3.98 49.60 2.61
C ASN A 13 -4.23 51.10 2.38
N ALA A 14 -5.19 51.44 1.52
CA ALA A 14 -5.67 52.81 1.31
C ALA A 14 -6.53 53.36 2.48
N ARG A 15 -6.61 52.66 3.62
CA ARG A 15 -7.32 53.03 4.86
C ARG A 15 -8.84 53.21 4.71
N LYS A 16 -9.47 52.60 3.70
CA LYS A 16 -10.95 52.62 3.59
C LYS A 16 -11.60 51.76 4.67
N THR A 17 -12.81 52.12 5.07
CA THR A 17 -13.56 51.35 6.07
C THR A 17 -14.10 50.06 5.45
N PRO A 18 -14.22 48.94 6.21
CA PRO A 18 -14.73 47.67 5.67
C PRO A 18 -16.12 47.76 5.01
N LYS A 19 -16.96 48.72 5.43
CA LYS A 19 -18.27 48.99 4.82
C LYS A 19 -18.12 49.59 3.43
N GLU A 20 -17.26 50.59 3.27
CA GLU A 20 -16.97 51.20 1.95
C GLU A 20 -16.30 50.19 1.01
N ILE A 21 -15.41 49.35 1.54
CA ILE A 21 -14.78 48.27 0.77
C ILE A 21 -15.83 47.28 0.26
N LYS A 22 -16.82 46.90 1.08
CA LYS A 22 -17.91 46.03 0.64
C LYS A 22 -18.71 46.64 -0.52
N THR A 23 -19.11 47.90 -0.41
CA THR A 23 -19.81 48.61 -1.50
C THR A 23 -18.96 48.64 -2.77
N MET A 24 -17.66 48.95 -2.68
CA MET A 24 -16.77 49.01 -3.84
C MET A 24 -16.51 47.64 -4.48
N VAL A 25 -16.44 46.57 -3.68
CA VAL A 25 -16.31 45.20 -4.17
C VAL A 25 -17.60 44.74 -4.85
N ASP A 26 -18.75 45.08 -4.28
CA ASP A 26 -20.07 44.74 -4.86
C ASP A 26 -20.28 45.47 -6.20
N THR A 27 -19.92 46.75 -6.30
CA THR A 27 -19.95 47.49 -7.58
C THR A 27 -18.96 46.93 -8.60
N ALA A 28 -17.76 46.54 -8.19
CA ALA A 28 -16.71 46.11 -9.11
C ALA A 28 -16.84 44.65 -9.58
N PHE A 29 -17.46 43.77 -8.78
CA PHE A 29 -17.50 42.33 -9.05
C PHE A 29 -18.91 41.73 -9.10
N GLU A 30 -19.97 42.50 -8.83
CA GLU A 30 -21.41 42.19 -8.93
C GLU A 30 -21.79 40.73 -8.58
N VAL A 31 -21.58 39.78 -9.49
CA VAL A 31 -21.91 38.35 -9.37
C VAL A 31 -20.92 37.55 -8.51
N ASN A 32 -19.66 37.97 -8.42
CA ASN A 32 -18.57 37.25 -7.75
C ASN A 32 -18.02 38.03 -6.54
N SER A 33 -18.91 38.51 -5.67
CA SER A 33 -18.50 39.26 -4.48
C SER A 33 -18.07 38.35 -3.32
N ILE A 34 -17.22 38.88 -2.45
CA ILE A 34 -16.79 38.24 -1.21
C ILE A 34 -17.77 38.61 -0.06
N SER A 35 -17.96 37.70 0.89
CA SER A 35 -18.80 37.94 2.06
C SER A 35 -18.27 39.07 2.93
N GLN A 36 -19.16 39.80 3.60
CA GLN A 36 -18.78 40.89 4.50
C GLN A 36 -17.82 40.41 5.60
N SER A 37 -18.04 39.21 6.17
CA SER A 37 -17.15 38.64 7.19
C SER A 37 -15.72 38.44 6.68
N GLN A 38 -15.56 38.01 5.43
CA GLN A 38 -14.25 37.80 4.82
C GLN A 38 -13.54 39.12 4.51
N ILE A 39 -14.26 40.18 4.14
CA ILE A 39 -13.70 41.54 4.01
C ILE A 39 -13.19 42.04 5.35
N TYR A 40 -13.99 41.94 6.41
CA TYR A 40 -13.58 42.36 7.76
C TYR A 40 -12.34 41.59 8.25
N ARG A 41 -12.27 40.28 7.97
CA ARG A 41 -11.11 39.44 8.28
C ARG A 41 -9.85 39.94 7.56
N ILE A 42 -9.95 40.20 6.25
CA ILE A 42 -8.81 40.70 5.46
C ILE A 42 -8.37 42.08 5.95
N SER A 43 -9.31 43.01 6.17
CA SER A 43 -9.00 44.35 6.68
C SER A 43 -8.35 44.31 8.07
N ALA A 44 -8.75 43.38 8.93
CA ALA A 44 -8.10 43.18 10.24
C ALA A 44 -6.68 42.63 10.11
N LEU A 45 -6.44 41.69 9.19
CA LEU A 45 -5.11 41.13 8.91
C LEU A 45 -4.15 42.20 8.37
N VAL A 46 -4.61 43.01 7.41
CA VAL A 46 -3.85 44.12 6.83
C VAL A 46 -3.49 45.17 7.89
N LYS A 47 -4.45 45.55 8.75
CA LYS A 47 -4.16 46.46 9.89
C LYS A 47 -3.13 45.89 10.87
N ALA A 48 -3.09 44.56 11.03
CA ALA A 48 -2.11 43.88 11.87
C ALA A 48 -0.75 43.65 11.17
N GLY A 49 -0.56 44.15 9.95
CA GLY A 49 0.65 43.96 9.15
C GLY A 49 0.87 42.50 8.70
N LYS A 50 -0.18 41.67 8.70
CA LYS A 50 -0.12 40.27 8.32
C LYS A 50 -0.62 40.10 6.89
N ASP A 51 0.10 39.30 6.11
CA ASP A 51 -0.29 38.96 4.74
C ASP A 51 -1.58 38.14 4.74
N SER A 52 -2.62 38.60 4.04
CA SER A 52 -3.91 37.92 3.99
C SER A 52 -3.91 36.73 3.01
N SER A 53 -2.87 36.66 2.17
CA SER A 53 -2.57 35.52 1.31
C SER A 53 -1.89 34.36 2.05
N ASP A 54 -1.44 34.59 3.29
CA ASP A 54 -0.80 33.60 4.16
C ASP A 54 -1.82 32.52 4.57
N LYS A 55 -2.09 31.62 3.62
CA LYS A 55 -2.61 30.28 3.87
C LYS A 55 -1.49 29.49 4.55
N ARG A 56 -1.08 29.88 5.77
CA ARG A 56 -0.30 28.97 6.62
C ARG A 56 -1.02 27.65 6.52
N SER A 57 -0.32 26.67 5.97
CA SER A 57 -0.88 25.37 5.61
C SER A 57 -1.82 25.00 6.72
N THR A 58 -3.12 24.88 6.43
CA THR A 58 -4.06 24.30 7.39
C THR A 58 -3.37 23.02 7.81
N ASN A 59 -2.80 22.98 9.03
CA ASN A 59 -2.06 21.85 9.55
C ASN A 59 -3.12 20.80 9.84
N GLY A 60 -3.65 20.25 8.75
CA GLY A 60 -4.80 19.39 8.69
C GLY A 60 -4.31 18.03 9.11
N ARG A 61 -4.45 17.77 10.41
CA ARG A 61 -4.21 16.47 11.06
C ARG A 61 -2.72 16.05 11.01
N ARG A 62 -2.14 15.72 12.17
CA ARG A 62 -0.83 15.06 12.20
C ARG A 62 -0.95 13.78 11.36
N LYS A 63 -0.12 13.65 10.32
CA LYS A 63 -0.05 12.42 9.53
C LYS A 63 0.46 11.33 10.47
N VAL A 64 -0.35 10.31 10.71
CA VAL A 64 0.07 9.11 11.46
C VAL A 64 1.14 8.34 10.69
N ARG A 65 1.14 8.46 9.36
CA ARG A 65 2.13 7.91 8.44
C ARG A 65 3.26 8.93 8.22
N THR A 66 4.12 9.10 9.21
CA THR A 66 5.40 9.78 9.05
C THR A 66 6.43 8.81 8.47
N ASP A 67 7.48 9.33 7.84
CA ASP A 67 8.54 8.49 7.27
C ASP A 67 9.22 7.63 8.35
N ASP A 68 9.44 8.20 9.54
CA ASP A 68 9.98 7.46 10.70
C ASP A 68 9.08 6.28 11.12
N PHE A 69 7.75 6.46 11.05
CA PHE A 69 6.80 5.42 11.36
C PHE A 69 6.84 4.30 10.32
N ILE A 70 6.89 4.65 9.04
CA ILE A 70 6.98 3.70 7.93
C ILE A 70 8.27 2.88 8.06
N GLU A 71 9.40 3.51 8.36
CA GLU A 71 10.67 2.79 8.54
C GLU A 71 10.64 1.89 9.79
N ALA A 72 10.04 2.33 10.89
CA ALA A 72 9.90 1.49 12.08
C ALA A 72 9.07 0.22 11.79
N VAL A 73 7.97 0.35 11.04
CA VAL A 73 7.16 -0.80 10.60
C VAL A 73 7.97 -1.69 9.65
N ARG A 74 8.74 -1.10 8.72
CA ARG A 74 9.60 -1.84 7.79
C ARG A 74 10.61 -2.71 8.54
N VAL A 75 11.36 -2.14 9.46
CA VAL A 75 12.36 -2.87 10.27
C VAL A 75 11.71 -4.02 11.04
N TYR A 76 10.53 -3.79 11.62
CA TYR A 76 9.82 -4.83 12.36
C TYR A 76 9.38 -6.00 11.48
N VAL A 77 8.80 -5.71 10.30
CA VAL A 77 8.36 -6.73 9.34
C VAL A 77 9.54 -7.46 8.68
N GLU A 78 10.67 -6.79 8.51
CA GLU A 78 11.89 -7.42 8.00
C GLU A 78 12.52 -8.39 9.01
N ALA A 79 12.39 -8.09 10.32
CA ALA A 79 12.80 -9.00 11.38
C ALA A 79 11.90 -10.26 11.46
N ASP A 80 10.59 -10.09 11.36
CA ASP A 80 9.64 -11.20 11.23
C ASP A 80 8.59 -10.94 10.15
N ARG A 81 8.75 -11.64 9.01
CA ARG A 81 7.84 -11.53 7.87
C ARG A 81 6.47 -12.19 8.13
N ARG A 82 6.31 -12.99 9.18
CA ARG A 82 5.07 -13.72 9.51
C ARG A 82 4.14 -12.95 10.45
N VAL A 83 4.55 -11.77 10.89
CA VAL A 83 3.75 -10.91 11.78
C VAL A 83 2.36 -10.63 11.21
N THR A 84 1.36 -10.68 12.08
CA THR A 84 -0.03 -10.34 11.74
C THR A 84 -0.27 -8.83 11.78
N MET A 85 -1.32 -8.36 11.09
CA MET A 85 -1.64 -6.92 11.12
C MET A 85 -2.13 -6.49 12.51
N GLU A 86 -2.75 -7.39 13.25
CA GLU A 86 -3.22 -7.21 14.62
C GLU A 86 -2.04 -6.99 15.59
N GLU A 87 -0.99 -7.82 15.49
CA GLU A 87 0.23 -7.66 16.29
C GLU A 87 0.92 -6.33 15.99
N LEU A 88 1.01 -5.95 14.71
CA LEU A 88 1.55 -4.65 14.31
C LEU A 88 0.69 -3.49 14.84
N ALA A 89 -0.63 -3.59 14.74
CA ALA A 89 -1.56 -2.56 15.23
C ALA A 89 -1.41 -2.34 16.74
N ILE A 90 -1.30 -3.43 17.52
CA ILE A 90 -1.04 -3.37 18.96
C ILE A 90 0.36 -2.78 19.23
N LYS A 91 1.38 -3.26 18.53
CA LYS A 91 2.79 -2.84 18.75
C LYS A 91 3.01 -1.36 18.50
N PHE A 92 2.36 -0.82 17.48
CA PHE A 92 2.50 0.57 17.06
C PHE A 92 1.37 1.47 17.56
N GLU A 93 0.45 0.95 18.37
CA GLU A 93 -0.72 1.67 18.90
C GLU A 93 -1.53 2.38 17.81
N THR A 94 -1.73 1.71 16.68
CA THR A 94 -2.47 2.24 15.53
C THR A 94 -3.63 1.36 15.14
N SER A 95 -4.49 1.86 14.24
CA SER A 95 -5.54 1.03 13.67
C SER A 95 -4.96 0.02 12.68
N ILE A 96 -5.57 -1.17 12.61
CA ILE A 96 -5.25 -2.19 11.60
C ILE A 96 -5.28 -1.61 10.18
N ASN A 97 -6.22 -0.71 9.90
CA ASN A 97 -6.33 -0.07 8.59
C ASN A 97 -5.12 0.84 8.28
N THR A 98 -4.57 1.53 9.28
CA THR A 98 -3.35 2.31 9.11
C THR A 98 -2.18 1.41 8.73
N ILE A 99 -2.00 0.30 9.45
CA ILE A 99 -0.97 -0.70 9.16
C ILE A 99 -1.16 -1.29 7.75
N PHE A 100 -2.39 -1.63 7.37
CA PHE A 100 -2.70 -2.14 6.04
C PHE A 100 -2.18 -1.19 4.95
N HIS A 101 -2.49 0.11 5.05
CA HIS A 101 -2.02 1.08 4.07
C HIS A 101 -0.50 1.27 4.10
N VAL A 102 0.14 1.21 5.27
CA VAL A 102 1.61 1.29 5.36
C VAL A 102 2.25 0.09 4.67
N LEU A 103 1.79 -1.11 4.95
CA LEU A 103 2.31 -2.33 4.34
C LEU A 103 2.06 -2.35 2.83
N HIS A 104 0.83 -2.04 2.40
CA HIS A 104 0.42 -2.21 1.02
C HIS A 104 0.81 -1.04 0.12
N ASP A 105 0.59 0.19 0.56
CA ASP A 105 0.74 1.39 -0.27
C ASP A 105 2.12 2.02 -0.11
N ASP A 106 2.65 2.14 1.12
CA ASP A 106 3.98 2.75 1.34
C ASP A 106 5.12 1.76 1.10
N LEU A 107 5.02 0.55 1.67
CA LEU A 107 6.07 -0.47 1.60
C LEU A 107 5.92 -1.41 0.39
N GLY A 108 4.78 -1.36 -0.31
CA GLY A 108 4.54 -2.21 -1.48
C GLY A 108 4.56 -3.71 -1.18
N LEU A 109 4.21 -4.09 0.05
CA LEU A 109 4.16 -5.48 0.51
C LEU A 109 2.79 -6.11 0.22
N SER A 110 2.80 -7.43 0.14
CA SER A 110 1.63 -8.27 -0.03
C SER A 110 1.81 -9.54 0.78
N ILE A 111 0.74 -10.00 1.41
CA ILE A 111 0.76 -11.26 2.14
C ILE A 111 0.68 -12.43 1.16
N LYS A 112 1.63 -13.36 1.27
CA LYS A 112 1.72 -14.55 0.41
C LYS A 112 1.94 -15.79 1.26
N SER A 113 1.02 -16.75 1.14
CA SER A 113 1.18 -18.08 1.74
C SER A 113 2.22 -18.90 0.99
N ALA A 114 2.99 -19.70 1.73
CA ALA A 114 3.96 -20.59 1.11
C ALA A 114 3.31 -21.56 0.12
N ARG A 115 3.92 -21.69 -1.06
CA ARG A 115 3.54 -22.69 -2.06
C ARG A 115 4.06 -24.05 -1.63
N TRP A 116 3.14 -25.01 -1.51
CA TRP A 116 3.49 -26.38 -1.19
C TRP A 116 4.08 -27.08 -2.42
N ILE A 117 5.24 -27.70 -2.24
CA ILE A 117 5.86 -28.58 -3.23
C ILE A 117 6.20 -29.93 -2.56
N PRO A 118 6.11 -31.07 -3.27
CA PRO A 118 6.37 -32.37 -2.67
C PRO A 118 7.78 -32.51 -2.07
N LYS A 119 8.80 -32.03 -2.79
CA LYS A 119 10.21 -32.13 -2.39
C LYS A 119 11.01 -31.00 -3.03
N MET A 120 12.02 -30.49 -2.34
CA MET A 120 13.04 -29.63 -2.96
C MET A 120 14.00 -30.51 -3.76
N LEU A 121 14.01 -30.31 -5.08
CA LEU A 121 14.85 -31.07 -5.99
C LEU A 121 16.24 -30.45 -6.08
N THR A 122 17.27 -31.29 -5.99
CA THR A 122 18.65 -30.93 -6.33
C THR A 122 18.81 -30.83 -7.85
N GLU A 123 19.89 -30.22 -8.31
CA GLU A 123 20.13 -30.09 -9.76
C GLU A 123 20.25 -31.45 -10.46
N ASP A 124 20.88 -32.43 -9.80
CA ASP A 124 20.95 -33.81 -10.28
C ASP A 124 19.55 -34.45 -10.41
N HIS A 125 18.67 -34.26 -9.41
CA HIS A 125 17.29 -34.74 -9.50
C HIS A 125 16.54 -34.10 -10.68
N LYS A 126 16.74 -32.80 -10.92
CA LYS A 126 16.11 -32.10 -12.07
C LYS A 126 16.61 -32.66 -13.39
N MET A 127 17.92 -32.83 -13.55
CA MET A 127 18.52 -33.40 -14.75
C MET A 127 18.01 -34.82 -15.01
N LYS A 128 17.97 -35.68 -13.99
CA LYS A 128 17.42 -37.04 -14.11
C LYS A 128 15.97 -37.02 -14.56
N ARG A 129 15.13 -36.16 -13.96
CA ARG A 129 13.72 -36.01 -14.38
C ARG A 129 13.57 -35.58 -15.83
N VAL A 130 14.35 -34.60 -16.28
CA VAL A 130 14.32 -34.14 -17.68
C VAL A 130 14.72 -35.28 -18.62
N ARG A 131 15.78 -36.01 -18.31
CA ARG A 131 16.24 -37.15 -19.13
C ARG A 131 15.18 -38.26 -19.21
N CYS A 132 14.57 -38.64 -18.08
CA CYS A 132 13.49 -39.62 -18.06
C CYS A 132 12.27 -39.15 -18.87
N ALA A 133 11.88 -37.88 -18.73
CA ALA A 133 10.76 -37.32 -19.48
C ALA A 133 11.03 -37.29 -21.00
N GLN A 134 12.26 -36.94 -21.41
CA GLN A 134 12.66 -36.97 -22.81
C GLN A 134 12.64 -38.39 -23.39
N ALA A 135 13.14 -39.38 -22.65
CA ALA A 135 13.10 -40.79 -23.06
C ALA A 135 11.66 -41.28 -23.21
N PHE A 136 10.78 -40.93 -22.26
CA PHE A 136 9.36 -41.28 -22.32
C PHE A 136 8.66 -40.60 -23.50
N LEU A 137 8.95 -39.32 -23.76
CA LEU A 137 8.40 -38.59 -24.90
C LEU A 137 8.83 -39.21 -26.23
N LYS A 138 10.08 -39.67 -26.34
CA LYS A 138 10.58 -40.38 -27.52
C LYS A 138 9.83 -41.70 -27.74
N LEU A 139 9.63 -42.49 -26.69
CA LEU A 139 8.82 -43.72 -26.76
C LEU A 139 7.40 -43.44 -27.23
N ASN A 140 6.78 -42.37 -26.72
CA ASN A 140 5.46 -41.93 -27.16
C ASN A 140 5.42 -41.50 -28.63
N PHE A 141 6.48 -40.88 -29.13
CA PHE A 141 6.58 -40.52 -30.55
C PHE A 141 6.71 -41.76 -31.44
N GLU A 142 7.49 -42.76 -31.01
CA GLU A 142 7.76 -43.98 -31.79
C GLU A 142 6.61 -44.98 -31.77
N LEU A 143 5.92 -45.12 -30.63
CA LEU A 143 4.88 -46.15 -30.41
C LEU A 143 3.46 -45.58 -30.42
N GLY A 144 3.29 -44.26 -30.55
CA GLY A 144 2.00 -43.59 -30.38
C GLY A 144 1.52 -43.64 -28.92
N LEU A 145 0.21 -43.47 -28.69
CA LEU A 145 -0.37 -43.53 -27.34
C LEU A 145 -0.69 -44.97 -26.87
N GLU A 146 -0.69 -45.96 -27.76
CA GLU A 146 -1.12 -47.34 -27.48
C GLU A 146 -0.25 -48.05 -26.42
N PHE A 147 1.02 -47.63 -26.25
CA PHE A 147 1.86 -48.21 -25.21
C PHE A 147 1.41 -47.81 -23.79
N LEU A 148 0.64 -46.72 -23.63
CA LEU A 148 0.14 -46.29 -22.33
C LEU A 148 -0.84 -47.32 -21.75
N ASP A 149 -1.59 -48.02 -22.59
CA ASP A 149 -2.54 -49.07 -22.17
C ASP A 149 -1.84 -50.27 -21.51
N LYS A 150 -0.52 -50.39 -21.69
CA LYS A 150 0.31 -51.44 -21.10
C LYS A 150 0.92 -51.01 -19.76
N ILE A 151 0.75 -49.75 -19.36
CA ILE A 151 1.32 -49.21 -18.12
C ILE A 151 0.28 -49.33 -17.02
N VAL A 152 0.62 -50.08 -15.96
CA VAL A 152 -0.11 -50.09 -14.70
C VAL A 152 0.72 -49.34 -13.66
N THR A 153 0.15 -48.30 -13.06
CA THR A 153 0.81 -47.50 -12.01
C THR A 153 0.11 -47.71 -10.67
N MET A 154 0.88 -47.68 -9.58
CA MET A 154 0.37 -47.69 -8.20
C MET A 154 1.17 -46.70 -7.37
N ASP A 155 0.49 -46.00 -6.46
CA ASP A 155 1.10 -45.07 -5.50
C ASP A 155 0.46 -45.24 -4.12
N GLU A 156 1.21 -44.93 -3.07
CA GLU A 156 0.76 -45.02 -1.69
C GLU A 156 0.67 -43.63 -1.07
N ILE A 157 -0.51 -43.29 -0.52
CA ILE A 157 -0.73 -42.02 0.16
C ILE A 157 -0.77 -42.25 1.66
N SER A 158 0.24 -41.74 2.38
CA SER A 158 0.18 -41.70 3.86
C SER A 158 -0.70 -40.53 4.33
N VAL A 159 -1.79 -40.84 5.03
CA VAL A 159 -2.64 -39.85 5.69
C VAL A 159 -2.12 -39.61 7.11
N SER A 160 -1.62 -38.39 7.37
CA SER A 160 -1.16 -38.00 8.71
C SER A 160 -2.31 -37.44 9.53
N PHE A 161 -2.40 -37.83 10.80
CA PHE A 161 -3.34 -37.25 11.77
C PHE A 161 -3.00 -35.80 12.13
N PHE A 162 -1.74 -35.39 11.97
CA PHE A 162 -1.28 -34.05 12.31
C PHE A 162 -0.57 -33.37 11.15
N THR A 163 -0.97 -32.13 10.83
CA THR A 163 -0.30 -31.27 9.85
C THR A 163 0.25 -30.05 10.59
N PRO A 164 1.58 -29.89 10.73
CA PRO A 164 2.18 -28.97 11.71
C PRO A 164 1.96 -27.49 11.44
N GLU A 165 1.63 -27.09 10.21
CA GLU A 165 1.41 -25.68 9.88
C GLU A 165 0.39 -25.58 8.76
N SER A 166 -0.66 -24.79 8.98
CA SER A 166 -1.71 -24.52 8.01
C SER A 166 -1.21 -23.63 6.87
N LYS A 167 -1.92 -23.63 5.74
CA LYS A 167 -1.61 -22.72 4.62
C LYS A 167 -1.67 -21.24 5.04
N ARG A 168 -2.57 -20.89 5.96
CA ARG A 168 -2.65 -19.51 6.49
C ARG A 168 -1.46 -19.18 7.38
N GLY A 169 -1.02 -20.11 8.23
CA GLY A 169 0.14 -19.92 9.11
C GLY A 169 1.49 -19.80 8.38
N SER A 170 1.56 -20.25 7.12
CA SER A 170 2.75 -20.06 6.28
C SER A 170 2.80 -18.73 5.53
N SER A 171 1.90 -17.80 5.86
CA SER A 171 1.81 -16.50 5.18
C SER A 171 2.90 -15.55 5.63
N GLN A 172 3.48 -14.83 4.66
CA GLN A 172 4.56 -13.89 4.89
C GLN A 172 4.33 -12.60 4.10
N TRP A 173 4.76 -11.47 4.66
CA TRP A 173 4.84 -10.19 3.96
C TRP A 173 6.02 -10.17 3.00
N LEU A 174 5.72 -10.08 1.71
CA LEU A 174 6.71 -10.05 0.65
C LEU A 174 6.45 -8.88 -0.32
N PRO A 175 7.50 -8.34 -0.97
CA PRO A 175 7.33 -7.33 -2.01
C PRO A 175 6.33 -7.78 -3.08
N LYS A 176 5.52 -6.87 -3.59
CA LYS A 176 4.65 -7.13 -4.76
C LYS A 176 5.49 -7.68 -5.92
N GLY A 177 4.95 -8.68 -6.62
CA GLY A 177 5.67 -9.38 -7.71
C GLY A 177 6.66 -10.49 -7.30
N SER A 178 7.04 -10.60 -6.02
CA SER A 178 7.91 -11.70 -5.56
C SER A 178 7.26 -13.09 -5.71
N ASN A 179 8.08 -14.14 -5.82
CA ASN A 179 7.57 -15.50 -5.75
C ASN A 179 7.15 -15.84 -4.31
N PRO A 180 6.05 -16.59 -4.11
CA PRO A 180 5.70 -17.11 -2.79
C PRO A 180 6.84 -17.99 -2.24
N PRO A 181 7.01 -18.03 -0.90
CA PRO A 181 8.01 -18.89 -0.29
C PRO A 181 7.67 -20.36 -0.57
N LEU A 182 8.69 -21.22 -0.69
CA LEU A 182 8.48 -22.65 -0.93
C LEU A 182 8.43 -23.40 0.39
N LYS A 183 7.43 -24.28 0.53
CA LYS A 183 7.28 -25.19 1.66
C LYS A 183 7.26 -26.62 1.13
N PHE A 184 8.03 -27.51 1.75
CA PHE A 184 8.12 -28.92 1.40
C PHE A 184 8.25 -29.76 2.67
N LYS A 185 7.83 -31.03 2.60
CA LYS A 185 8.06 -31.96 3.70
C LYS A 185 9.55 -32.29 3.79
N ARG A 186 10.13 -32.18 4.99
CA ARG A 186 11.43 -32.76 5.32
C ARG A 186 11.17 -34.21 5.76
N GLN A 187 11.79 -35.16 5.08
CA GLN A 187 11.79 -36.57 5.47
C GLN A 187 12.78 -36.78 6.61
#